data_AF-A0A4R6FLG3-F1
#
_entry.id   AF-A0A4R6FLG3-F1
#
_cell.length_a   1.000
_cell.length_b   1.000
_cell.length_c   1.000
_cell.angle_alpha   90.00
_cell.angle_beta   90.00
_cell.angle_gamma   90.00
#
_symmetry.space_group_name_H-M   'P 1'
#
loop_
_entity.id
_entity.type
_entity.pdbx_description
1 polymer ?
#
loop_
_entity_poly.entity_id
_entity_poly.type
_entity_poly.pdbx_seq_one_letter_code
_entity_poly.pdbx_strand_id
1 'polypeptide(L)'
;MADQLPDLEGGANRRVESMPVLAIRPDGSPSVTTDPASDIIPIAPNDSADLSTVVREVRLKPISGTDGTIRVTFANGSTRDTEIAVGMPLTGTIVRVHATGTTATGLEGLV
;
A
#
# COMPACT_ATOMS: atom_id res chain seq x y z
N MET A 1 -65.22 -5.35 -11.55
CA MET A 1 -64.02 -5.43 -12.40
C MET A 1 -62.85 -5.20 -11.47
N ALA A 2 -62.09 -6.25 -11.14
CA ALA A 2 -60.97 -6.17 -10.21
C ALA A 2 -59.76 -5.60 -10.96
N ASP A 3 -59.29 -4.44 -10.51
CA ASP A 3 -58.12 -3.73 -11.00
C ASP A 3 -56.88 -4.41 -10.38
N GLN A 4 -56.26 -5.33 -11.13
CA GLN A 4 -55.02 -5.98 -10.71
C GLN A 4 -53.87 -4.97 -10.76
N LEU A 5 -53.39 -4.60 -9.57
CA LEU A 5 -52.09 -3.94 -9.39
C LEU A 5 -50.98 -4.82 -10.01
N PRO A 6 -50.03 -4.26 -10.78
CA PRO A 6 -48.90 -5.03 -11.27
C PRO A 6 -47.98 -5.41 -10.12
N ASP A 7 -47.64 -6.69 -10.04
CA ASP A 7 -46.71 -7.25 -9.07
C ASP A 7 -45.33 -6.58 -9.21
N LEU A 8 -44.94 -5.77 -8.22
CA LEU A 8 -43.57 -5.28 -8.07
C LEU A 8 -42.69 -6.41 -7.54
N GLU A 9 -42.52 -7.48 -8.32
CA GLU A 9 -41.47 -8.46 -8.09
C GLU A 9 -40.13 -7.83 -8.46
N GLY A 10 -39.57 -7.07 -7.51
CA GLY A 10 -38.19 -6.62 -7.53
C GLY A 10 -37.28 -7.85 -7.49
N GLY A 11 -36.91 -8.33 -8.68
CA GLY A 11 -36.11 -9.52 -8.87
C GLY A 11 -34.88 -9.54 -7.98
N ALA A 12 -34.78 -10.61 -7.18
CA ALA A 12 -33.69 -10.92 -6.27
C ALA A 12 -32.39 -11.32 -7.01
N ASN A 13 -31.99 -10.59 -8.05
CA ASN A 13 -30.87 -10.91 -8.93
C ASN A 13 -29.96 -9.70 -9.23
N ARG A 14 -29.85 -8.72 -8.33
CA ARG A 14 -28.75 -7.74 -8.42
C ARG A 14 -27.45 -8.43 -8.00
N ARG A 15 -26.86 -9.22 -8.91
CA ARG A 15 -25.47 -9.64 -8.79
C ARG A 15 -24.63 -8.37 -8.81
N VAL A 16 -24.15 -7.96 -7.63
CA VAL A 16 -23.14 -6.92 -7.52
C VAL A 16 -21.84 -7.55 -8.00
N GLU A 17 -21.66 -7.61 -9.32
CA GLU A 17 -20.39 -7.97 -9.90
C GLU A 17 -19.43 -6.82 -9.57
N SER A 18 -18.47 -7.07 -8.68
CA SER A 18 -17.40 -6.13 -8.36
C SER A 18 -16.50 -6.03 -9.59
N MET A 19 -16.92 -5.23 -10.57
CA MET A 19 -16.08 -4.92 -11.73
C MET A 19 -14.94 -4.03 -11.26
N PRO A 20 -13.67 -4.36 -11.57
CA PRO A 20 -12.56 -3.48 -11.24
C PRO A 20 -12.74 -2.16 -12.00
N VAL A 21 -12.82 -1.05 -11.25
CA VAL A 21 -12.88 0.29 -11.84
C VAL A 21 -11.45 0.74 -12.10
N LEU A 22 -11.10 0.93 -13.38
CA LEU A 22 -9.85 1.59 -13.76
C LEU A 22 -9.99 3.08 -13.47
N ALA A 23 -9.47 3.54 -12.33
CA ALA A 23 -9.35 4.97 -12.08
C ALA A 23 -8.32 5.54 -13.07
N ILE A 24 -8.68 6.62 -13.78
CA ILE A 24 -7.81 7.28 -14.75
C ILE A 24 -7.50 8.69 -14.23
N ARG A 25 -6.23 9.07 -14.22
CA ARG A 25 -5.78 10.43 -13.93
C ARG A 25 -6.24 11.39 -15.03
N PRO A 26 -6.29 12.72 -14.80
CA PRO A 26 -6.68 13.69 -15.82
C PRO A 26 -5.82 13.68 -17.10
N ASP A 27 -4.62 13.09 -17.04
CA ASP A 27 -3.70 12.90 -18.16
C ASP A 27 -3.91 11.59 -18.93
N GLY A 28 -4.93 10.80 -18.60
CA GLY A 28 -5.25 9.53 -19.27
C GLY A 28 -4.47 8.32 -18.77
N SER A 29 -3.53 8.51 -17.82
CA SER A 29 -2.79 7.40 -17.22
C SER A 29 -3.60 6.72 -16.10
N PRO A 30 -3.43 5.41 -15.84
CA PRO A 30 -4.12 4.76 -14.75
C PRO A 30 -3.71 5.35 -13.38
N SER A 31 -4.69 5.74 -12.58
CA SER A 31 -4.55 6.22 -11.21
C SER A 31 -4.51 5.04 -10.25
N VAL A 32 -3.33 4.45 -10.11
CA VAL A 32 -3.12 3.25 -9.30
C VAL A 32 -2.82 3.61 -7.84
N THR A 33 -3.86 3.81 -7.03
CA THR A 33 -3.71 3.82 -5.55
C THR A 33 -4.06 2.45 -4.95
N THR A 34 -4.59 1.52 -5.77
CA THR A 34 -5.13 0.22 -5.32
C THR A 34 -4.49 -0.99 -5.98
N ASP A 35 -3.52 -0.82 -6.88
CA ASP A 35 -2.89 -1.97 -7.53
C ASP A 35 -2.08 -2.79 -6.53
N PRO A 36 -2.10 -4.13 -6.66
CA PRO A 36 -1.25 -4.98 -5.85
C PRO A 36 0.22 -4.64 -6.08
N ALA A 37 1.03 -4.91 -5.07
CA ALA A 37 2.48 -4.87 -5.23
C ALA A 37 2.89 -5.82 -6.35
N SER A 38 3.68 -5.30 -7.29
CA SER A 38 4.20 -6.06 -8.42
C SER A 38 5.47 -6.81 -8.05
N ASP A 39 6.18 -6.36 -7.01
CA ASP A 39 7.40 -6.97 -6.52
C ASP A 39 7.65 -6.68 -5.03
N ILE A 40 8.56 -7.45 -4.43
CA ILE A 40 9.08 -7.25 -3.07
C ILE A 40 10.59 -7.19 -3.12
N ILE A 41 11.16 -6.05 -2.72
CA ILE A 41 12.61 -5.82 -2.74
C ILE A 41 13.20 -5.75 -1.32
N PRO A 42 14.40 -6.28 -1.09
CA PRO A 42 15.08 -6.09 0.19
C PRO A 42 15.50 -4.63 0.36
N ILE A 43 15.36 -4.09 1.57
CA ILE A 43 15.80 -2.73 1.91
C ILE A 43 17.04 -2.80 2.80
N ALA A 44 18.13 -2.18 2.33
CA ALA A 44 19.29 -1.87 3.14
C ALA A 44 19.23 -0.39 3.56
N PRO A 45 19.05 -0.07 4.85
CA PRO A 45 18.99 1.31 5.31
C PRO A 45 20.26 2.10 4.96
N ASN A 46 20.09 3.35 4.54
CA ASN A 46 21.18 4.25 4.18
C ASN A 46 20.79 5.71 4.48
N ASP A 47 21.66 6.46 5.16
CA ASP A 47 21.38 7.86 5.51
C ASP A 47 21.58 8.83 4.32
N SER A 48 22.40 8.45 3.34
CA SER A 48 22.89 9.33 2.27
C SER A 48 22.31 9.03 0.90
N ALA A 49 21.80 7.82 0.67
CA ALA A 49 21.26 7.39 -0.62
C ALA A 49 19.78 7.01 -0.53
N ASP A 50 19.03 7.39 -1.56
CA ASP A 50 17.65 6.94 -1.76
C ASP A 50 17.60 5.49 -2.26
N LEU A 51 16.44 4.86 -2.10
CA LEU A 51 16.16 3.57 -2.68
C LEU A 51 16.20 3.66 -4.21
N SER A 52 16.69 2.61 -4.87
CA SER A 52 16.71 2.53 -6.34
C SER A 52 15.33 2.55 -6.96
N THR A 53 14.30 2.26 -6.17
CA THR A 53 12.89 2.29 -6.58
C THR A 53 12.07 2.81 -5.41
N VAL A 54 11.16 3.72 -5.69
CA VAL A 54 10.21 4.24 -4.70
C VAL A 54 9.24 3.11 -4.33
N VAL A 55 9.12 2.83 -3.04
CA VAL A 55 8.25 1.77 -2.53
C VAL A 55 6.94 2.37 -2.02
N ARG A 56 5.84 1.64 -2.18
CA ARG A 56 4.51 2.05 -1.71
C ARG A 56 4.22 1.60 -0.27
N GLU A 57 4.99 0.65 0.21
CA GLU A 57 4.88 0.09 1.55
C GLU A 57 6.24 -0.48 1.98
N VAL A 58 6.53 -0.39 3.26
CA VAL A 58 7.65 -1.07 3.90
C VAL A 58 7.10 -2.00 4.98
N ARG A 59 7.61 -3.22 5.04
CA ARG A 59 7.31 -4.16 6.12
C ARG A 59 8.57 -4.87 6.60
N LEU A 60 8.45 -5.59 7.70
CA LEU A 60 9.48 -6.52 8.15
C LEU A 60 9.16 -7.94 7.64
N LYS A 61 10.21 -8.71 7.35
CA LYS A 61 10.08 -10.12 6.97
C LYS A 61 9.28 -10.89 8.02
N PRO A 62 8.26 -11.69 7.61
CA PRO A 62 7.36 -12.36 8.55
C PRO A 62 8.03 -13.34 9.53
N ILE A 63 9.18 -13.90 9.16
CA ILE A 63 9.84 -14.97 9.92
C ILE A 63 11.17 -14.50 10.53
N SER A 64 11.92 -13.64 9.82
CA SER A 64 13.28 -13.24 10.19
C SER A 64 13.43 -11.75 10.50
N GLY A 65 12.35 -10.98 10.42
CA GLY A 65 12.34 -9.59 10.84
C GLY A 65 12.40 -9.46 12.36
N THR A 66 12.79 -8.27 12.84
CA THR A 66 12.75 -7.92 14.26
C THR A 66 12.13 -6.55 14.41
N ASP A 67 11.13 -6.45 15.29
CA ASP A 67 10.43 -5.22 15.63
C ASP A 67 11.41 -4.13 16.07
N GLY A 68 11.02 -2.87 15.87
CA GLY A 68 11.82 -1.74 16.33
C GLY A 68 11.37 -0.42 15.76
N THR A 69 12.27 0.54 15.76
CA THR A 69 12.06 1.86 15.17
C THR A 69 12.51 1.83 13.71
N ILE A 70 11.80 2.58 12.87
CA ILE A 70 12.18 2.86 11.50
C ILE A 70 12.14 4.36 11.26
N ARG A 71 13.17 4.89 10.61
CA ARG A 71 13.24 6.27 10.14
C ARG A 71 13.14 6.31 8.62
N VAL A 72 12.13 6.98 8.10
CA VAL A 72 11.87 7.02 6.65
C VAL A 72 11.73 8.44 6.14
N THR A 73 12.19 8.68 4.91
CA THR A 73 11.83 9.85 4.12
C THR A 73 10.78 9.46 3.10
N PHE A 74 9.69 10.20 3.09
CA PHE A 74 8.62 10.07 2.10
C PHE A 74 8.91 10.93 0.87
N ALA A 75 8.27 10.62 -0.27
CA ALA A 75 8.44 11.36 -1.51
C ALA A 75 8.06 12.85 -1.41
N ASN A 76 7.28 13.25 -0.39
CA ASN A 76 6.99 14.66 -0.09
C ASN A 76 8.13 15.38 0.67
N GLY A 77 9.28 14.73 0.88
CA GLY A 77 10.45 15.25 1.58
C GLY A 77 10.36 15.19 3.11
N SER A 78 9.21 14.81 3.68
CA SER A 78 9.09 14.66 5.14
C SER A 78 9.86 13.44 5.62
N THR A 79 10.59 13.62 6.72
CA THR A 79 11.25 12.51 7.44
C THR A 79 10.54 12.25 8.75
N ARG A 80 10.24 10.99 9.05
CA ARG A 80 9.54 10.58 10.27
C ARG A 80 10.22 9.36 10.88
N ASP A 81 10.24 9.33 12.20
CA ASP A 81 10.60 8.17 13.00
C ASP A 81 9.30 7.55 13.53
N THR A 82 9.16 6.23 13.44
CA THR A 82 8.00 5.51 13.98
C THR A 82 8.37 4.08 14.37
N GLU A 83 7.50 3.41 15.09
CA GLU A 83 7.65 2.01 15.46
C GLU A 83 7.02 1.12 14.38
N ILE A 84 7.66 -0.02 14.10
CA ILE A 84 7.17 -1.01 13.15
C ILE A 84 7.36 -2.40 13.74
N ALA A 85 6.36 -3.26 13.54
CA ALA A 85 6.35 -4.63 14.03
C ALA A 85 6.26 -5.63 12.87
N VAL A 86 6.69 -6.86 13.10
CA VAL A 86 6.59 -7.95 12.13
C VAL A 86 5.13 -8.19 11.77
N GLY A 87 4.86 -8.27 10.46
CA GLY A 87 3.51 -8.44 9.92
C GLY A 87 2.68 -7.15 9.87
N MET A 88 3.20 -6.02 10.37
CA MET A 88 2.53 -4.71 10.29
C MET A 88 3.21 -3.84 9.22
N PRO A 89 2.55 -3.60 8.08
CA PRO A 89 3.11 -2.76 7.05
C PRO A 89 2.97 -1.26 7.35
N LEU A 90 4.00 -0.50 7.00
CA LEU A 90 3.98 0.95 6.93
C LEU A 90 3.69 1.37 5.47
N THR A 91 2.47 1.83 5.22
CA THR A 91 2.04 2.29 3.90
C THR A 91 2.46 3.75 3.65
N GLY A 92 3.00 4.01 2.47
CA GLY A 92 3.33 5.35 2.00
C GLY A 92 4.35 5.32 0.88
N THR A 93 4.42 6.42 0.12
CA THR A 93 5.43 6.59 -0.92
C THR A 93 6.78 6.91 -0.27
N ILE A 94 7.60 5.88 -0.05
CA ILE A 94 8.86 5.96 0.70
C ILE A 94 10.02 5.95 -0.28
N VAL A 95 10.92 6.92 -0.13
CA VAL A 95 12.09 7.10 -1.01
C VAL A 95 13.40 6.74 -0.32
N ARG A 96 13.43 6.76 1.02
CA ARG A 96 14.62 6.40 1.80
C ARG A 96 14.22 5.77 3.12
N VAL A 97 14.99 4.76 3.53
CA VAL A 97 15.02 4.27 4.91
C VAL A 97 16.41 4.60 5.46
N HIS A 98 16.46 5.38 6.53
CA HIS A 98 17.71 5.86 7.14
C HIS A 98 18.34 4.76 7.97
N ALA A 99 19.66 4.65 7.96
CA ALA A 99 20.38 3.71 8.83
C ALA A 99 20.37 4.21 10.27
N THR A 100 20.60 5.52 10.46
CA THR A 100 20.49 6.17 11.76
C THR A 100 19.02 6.23 12.19
N GLY A 101 18.74 5.78 13.42
CA GLY A 101 17.38 5.78 13.97
C GLY A 101 16.52 4.57 13.55
N THR A 102 17.03 3.68 12.71
CA THR A 102 16.36 2.42 12.36
C THR A 102 16.98 1.27 13.15
N THR A 103 16.20 0.66 14.04
CA THR A 103 16.58 -0.53 14.81
C THR A 103 15.85 -1.79 14.33
N ALA A 104 14.73 -1.63 13.62
CA ALA A 104 14.03 -2.75 13.01
C ALA A 104 14.90 -3.42 11.93
N THR A 105 14.85 -4.75 11.85
CA THR A 105 15.65 -5.54 10.90
C THR A 105 14.78 -6.39 9.98
N GLY A 106 15.36 -6.86 8.87
CA GLY A 106 14.63 -7.65 7.88
C GLY A 106 13.62 -6.82 7.07
N LEU A 107 13.95 -5.56 6.78
CA LEU A 107 13.11 -4.65 6.01
C LEU A 107 12.98 -5.08 4.55
N GLU A 108 11.76 -5.03 4.04
CA GLU A 108 11.44 -5.23 2.63
C GLU A 108 10.39 -4.22 2.17
N GLY A 109 10.53 -3.76 0.92
CA GLY A 109 9.67 -2.77 0.31
C GLY A 109 8.82 -3.39 -0.78
N LEU A 110 7.56 -2.98 -0.85
CA LEU A 110 6.62 -3.40 -1.89
C LEU A 110 6.56 -2.32 -2.97
N VAL A 111 6.64 -2.74 -4.23
CA VAL A 111 6.67 -1.86 -5.42
C VAL A 111 5.36 -1.88 -6.16
#